data_AF-D2R324-F1
#
_entry.id   AF-D2R324-F1
#
_cell.length_a   1.000
_cell.length_b   1.000
_cell.length_c   1.000
_cell.angle_alpha   90.00
_cell.angle_beta   90.00
_cell.angle_gamma   90.00
#
_symmetry.space_group_name_H-M   'P 1'
#
loop_
_entity.id
_entity.type
_entity.pdbx_description
1 polymer ?
#
loop_
_entity_poly.entity_id
_entity_poly.type
_entity_poly.pdbx_seq_one_letter_code
_entity_poly.pdbx_strand_id
1 'polypeptide(L)'
;MKTIRVHLPYHLRLLARDLSTQSPDVSSDPVAREVSIEVEEPITIARVIGALESRYPSLRGTIRDQQTGSRRAFVRFFVSGADWSNQSLDTLLPDAIASGDEPLMVIGALAGG
;
A
#
# COMPACT_ATOMS: atom_id res chain seq x y z
N MET A 1 6.38 -11.18 12.29
CA MET A 1 6.39 -10.39 11.06
C MET A 1 5.78 -11.24 9.96
N LYS A 2 4.98 -10.64 9.08
CA LYS A 2 4.39 -11.31 7.92
C LYS A 2 4.71 -10.51 6.66
N THR A 3 4.99 -11.21 5.58
CA THR A 3 5.20 -10.62 4.26
C THR A 3 3.84 -10.32 3.63
N ILE A 4 3.55 -9.03 3.44
CA ILE A 4 2.30 -8.55 2.85
C ILE A 4 2.58 -8.03 1.45
N ARG A 5 1.74 -8.44 0.50
CA ARG A 5 1.76 -7.91 -0.87
C ARG A 5 0.88 -6.67 -0.95
N VAL A 6 1.39 -5.60 -1.57
CA VAL A 6 0.66 -4.35 -1.75
C VAL A 6 0.66 -3.97 -3.21
N HIS A 7 -0.51 -3.86 -3.81
CA HIS A 7 -0.67 -3.34 -5.16
C HIS A 7 -0.62 -1.81 -5.15
N LEU A 8 0.30 -1.23 -5.93
CA LEU A 8 0.49 0.20 -6.12
C LEU A 8 0.04 0.66 -7.51
N PRO A 9 -0.69 1.77 -7.64
CA PRO A 9 -1.05 2.35 -8.92
C PRO A 9 0.17 2.98 -9.61
N TYR A 10 0.09 3.16 -10.93
CA TYR A 10 1.24 3.56 -11.76
C TYR A 10 2.00 4.79 -11.25
N HIS A 11 1.28 5.86 -10.89
CA HIS A 11 1.89 7.10 -10.41
C HIS A 11 2.64 6.91 -9.07
N LEU A 12 2.12 6.11 -8.14
CA LEU A 12 2.84 5.82 -6.89
C LEU A 12 4.06 4.94 -7.15
N ARG A 13 4.01 4.03 -8.13
CA ARG A 13 5.19 3.24 -8.51
C ARG A 13 6.32 4.11 -9.05
N LEU A 14 6.01 5.16 -9.83
CA LEU A 14 7.04 6.10 -10.30
C LEU A 14 7.73 6.80 -9.14
N LEU A 15 6.96 7.28 -8.15
CA LEU A 15 7.51 7.93 -6.95
C LEU A 15 8.35 6.95 -6.11
N ALA A 16 7.93 5.69 -6.01
CA ALA A 16 8.70 4.66 -5.30
C ALA A 16 10.01 4.29 -6.02
N ARG A 17 10.02 4.31 -7.35
CA ARG A 17 11.18 3.96 -8.21
C ARG A 17 12.28 5.01 -8.22
N ASP A 18 11.91 6.29 -8.21
CA ASP A 18 12.85 7.42 -8.29
C ASP A 18 13.89 7.42 -7.16
N LEU A 19 13.57 6.81 -6.01
CA LEU A 19 14.49 6.64 -4.88
C LEU A 19 15.06 5.23 -4.72
N SER A 20 14.57 4.23 -5.46
CA SER A 20 15.02 2.84 -5.33
C SER A 20 16.18 2.55 -6.27
N THR A 21 17.35 3.15 -6.05
CA THR A 21 18.59 2.72 -6.72
C THR A 21 19.08 1.35 -6.25
N GLN A 22 18.48 0.75 -5.21
CA GLN A 22 18.80 -0.59 -4.70
C GLN A 22 17.56 -1.25 -4.08
N SER A 23 16.70 -1.89 -4.87
CA SER A 23 15.82 -2.94 -4.34
C SER A 23 15.32 -3.88 -5.46
N PRO A 24 15.74 -5.16 -5.47
CA PRO A 24 15.31 -6.16 -6.46
C PRO A 24 13.88 -6.67 -6.26
N ASP A 25 13.12 -6.12 -5.30
CA ASP A 25 11.79 -6.58 -4.88
C ASP A 25 10.64 -5.94 -5.69
N VAL A 26 10.92 -4.87 -6.45
CA VAL A 26 9.96 -4.42 -7.47
C VAL A 26 10.14 -5.38 -8.64
N SER A 27 9.28 -6.38 -8.73
CA SER A 27 9.32 -7.39 -9.79
C SER A 27 9.62 -6.75 -11.15
N SER A 28 10.64 -7.31 -11.82
CA SER A 28 11.16 -6.86 -13.12
C SER A 28 10.13 -6.94 -14.25
N ASP A 29 8.96 -7.52 -13.98
CA ASP A 29 7.82 -7.49 -14.88
C ASP A 29 7.20 -6.08 -14.86
N PRO A 30 7.18 -5.33 -15.99
CA PRO A 30 6.51 -4.03 -16.07
C PRO A 30 5.01 -4.10 -15.75
N VAL A 31 4.42 -5.30 -15.73
CA VAL A 31 3.04 -5.61 -15.33
C VAL A 31 2.92 -5.92 -13.83
N ALA A 32 4.01 -6.20 -13.11
CA ALA A 32 3.95 -6.41 -11.67
C ALA A 32 3.65 -5.08 -10.96
N ARG A 33 2.41 -4.96 -10.51
CA ARG A 33 1.90 -3.78 -9.82
C ARG A 33 2.04 -3.90 -8.31
N GLU A 34 2.72 -4.93 -7.81
CA GLU A 34 2.76 -5.29 -6.40
C GLU A 34 4.18 -5.18 -5.83
N VAL A 35 4.25 -4.84 -4.55
CA VAL A 35 5.48 -4.84 -3.75
C VAL A 35 5.27 -5.69 -2.51
N SER A 36 6.29 -6.44 -2.10
CA SER A 36 6.28 -7.20 -0.86
C SER A 36 6.86 -6.34 0.27
N ILE A 37 6.22 -6.33 1.44
CA ILE A 37 6.73 -5.62 2.61
C ILE A 37 6.55 -6.45 3.87
N GLU A 38 7.51 -6.37 4.78
CA GLU A 38 7.43 -7.00 6.09
C GLU A 38 6.61 -6.13 7.05
N VAL A 39 5.60 -6.72 7.68
CA VAL A 39 4.69 -6.02 8.60
C VAL A 39 4.62 -6.77 9.92
N GLU A 40 4.73 -6.04 11.02
CA GLU A 40 4.56 -6.57 12.36
C GLU A 40 3.08 -6.67 12.74
N GLU A 41 2.73 -7.75 13.45
CA GLU A 41 1.37 -7.93 13.97
C GLU A 41 1.03 -6.90 15.06
N PRO A 42 -0.24 -6.45 15.16
CA PRO A 42 -1.40 -6.83 14.34
C PRO A 42 -1.32 -6.36 12.88
N ILE A 43 -1.76 -7.18 11.92
CA ILE A 43 -1.75 -6.79 10.50
C ILE A 43 -2.97 -5.91 10.22
N THR A 44 -2.76 -4.59 10.18
CA THR A 44 -3.79 -3.58 9.90
C THR A 44 -3.41 -2.73 8.70
N ILE A 45 -4.38 -2.04 8.07
CA ILE A 45 -4.09 -1.13 6.96
C ILE A 45 -3.07 -0.06 7.40
N ALA A 46 -3.22 0.52 8.59
CA ALA A 46 -2.31 1.54 9.12
C ALA A 46 -0.86 1.05 9.20
N ARG A 47 -0.64 -0.21 9.62
CA ARG A 47 0.69 -0.81 9.75
C ARG A 47 1.28 -1.22 8.41
N VAL A 48 0.47 -1.75 7.50
CA VAL A 48 0.90 -2.04 6.12
C VAL A 48 1.34 -0.74 5.42
N ILE A 49 0.52 0.32 5.48
CA ILE A 49 0.90 1.62 4.89
C ILE A 49 2.09 2.24 5.63
N GLY A 50 2.20 2.09 6.95
CA GLY A 50 3.35 2.55 7.71
C GLY A 50 4.66 1.86 7.30
N ALA A 51 4.64 0.54 7.14
CA ALA A 51 5.78 -0.23 6.64
C ALA A 51 6.13 0.17 5.19
N LEU A 52 5.12 0.37 4.36
CA LEU A 52 5.27 0.84 2.98
C LEU A 52 5.94 2.22 2.91
N GLU A 53 5.47 3.19 3.70
CA GLU A 53 6.03 4.55 3.77
C GLU A 53 7.39 4.60 4.48
N SER A 54 7.71 3.60 5.32
CA SER A 54 9.05 3.42 5.88
C SER A 54 10.02 2.91 4.83
N ARG A 55 9.58 1.95 3.99
CA ARG A 55 10.36 1.39 2.89
C ARG A 55 10.53 2.37 1.73
N TYR A 56 9.49 3.15 1.44
CA TYR A 56 9.47 4.15 0.37
C TYR A 56 9.08 5.52 0.93
N PRO A 57 10.05 6.29 1.47
CA PRO A 57 9.78 7.61 2.05
C PRO A 57 9.12 8.60 1.08
N SER A 58 9.32 8.45 -0.24
CA SER A 58 8.65 9.26 -1.27
C SER A 58 7.12 9.09 -1.31
N LEU A 59 6.59 8.00 -0.75
CA LEU A 59 5.14 7.77 -0.68
C LEU A 59 4.48 8.51 0.49
N ARG A 60 5.26 9.01 1.45
CA ARG A 60 4.72 9.77 2.60
C ARG A 60 4.00 11.02 2.11
N GLY A 61 2.77 11.26 2.56
CA GLY A 61 1.96 12.39 2.08
C GLY A 61 1.23 12.13 0.76
N THR A 62 1.48 10.98 0.11
CA THR A 62 0.78 10.60 -1.13
C THR A 62 -0.40 9.67 -0.85
N ILE A 63 -0.27 8.79 0.14
CA ILE A 63 -1.29 7.83 0.55
C ILE A 63 -2.08 8.36 1.75
N ARG A 64 -1.37 8.78 2.80
CA ARG A 64 -1.93 9.41 4.00
C ARG A 64 -1.48 10.85 4.11
N ASP A 65 -2.33 11.68 4.69
CA ASP A 65 -1.95 13.01 5.14
C ASP A 65 -0.95 12.90 6.29
N GLN A 66 0.16 13.65 6.21
CA GLN A 66 1.26 13.52 7.16
C GLN A 66 0.95 14.08 8.55
N GLN A 67 0.01 15.03 8.63
CA GLN A 67 -0.35 15.70 9.89
C GLN A 67 -1.41 14.91 10.66
N THR A 68 -2.40 14.39 9.94
CA THR A 68 -3.57 13.73 10.52
C THR A 68 -3.51 12.21 10.46
N GLY A 69 -2.59 11.63 9.68
CA GLY A 69 -2.53 10.18 9.42
C GLY A 69 -3.72 9.64 8.63
N SER A 70 -4.63 10.50 8.19
CA SER A 70 -5.85 10.11 7.49
C SER A 70 -5.57 9.77 6.02
N ARG A 71 -6.31 8.81 5.47
CA ARG A 71 -6.29 8.48 4.03
C ARG A 71 -6.62 9.73 3.21
N ARG A 72 -5.88 9.99 2.13
CA ARG A 72 -6.22 11.08 1.20
C ARG A 72 -7.48 10.76 0.41
N ALA A 73 -8.30 11.79 0.14
CA ALA A 73 -9.63 11.63 -0.47
C ALA A 73 -9.65 10.81 -1.78
N PHE A 74 -8.59 10.91 -2.58
CA PHE A 74 -8.46 10.22 -3.88
C PHE A 74 -7.71 8.88 -3.80
N VAL A 75 -7.41 8.35 -2.63
CA VAL A 75 -6.70 7.07 -2.47
C VAL A 75 -7.68 6.05 -1.92
N ARG A 76 -7.99 4.97 -2.61
CA ARG A 76 -8.88 3.90 -2.13
C ARG A 76 -8.11 2.68 -1.69
N PHE A 77 -8.64 1.98 -0.69
CA PHE A 77 -8.12 0.70 -0.21
C PHE A 77 -9.13 -0.40 -0.52
N PHE A 78 -8.69 -1.42 -1.25
CA PHE A 78 -9.48 -2.63 -1.48
C PHE A 78 -8.82 -3.81 -0.77
N VAL A 79 -9.65 -4.57 -0.07
CA VAL A 79 -9.28 -5.73 0.76
C VAL A 79 -10.18 -6.88 0.32
N SER A 80 -9.58 -7.93 -0.24
CA SER A 80 -10.31 -9.10 -0.77
C SER A 80 -11.48 -8.72 -1.67
N GLY A 81 -11.24 -7.78 -2.59
CA GLY A 81 -12.23 -7.28 -3.54
C GLY A 81 -13.28 -6.29 -2.98
N ALA A 82 -13.28 -6.02 -1.67
CA ALA A 82 -14.19 -5.06 -1.03
C ALA A 82 -13.54 -3.70 -0.79
N ASP A 83 -14.29 -2.62 -0.96
CA ASP A 83 -13.81 -1.26 -0.67
C ASP A 83 -13.80 -1.00 0.85
N TRP A 84 -12.60 -0.85 1.41
CA TRP A 84 -12.33 -0.58 2.83
C TRP A 84 -11.88 0.87 3.06
N SER A 85 -12.06 1.76 2.07
CA SER A 85 -11.61 3.15 2.12
C SER A 85 -12.20 3.99 3.25
N ASN A 86 -13.38 3.60 3.74
CA ASN A 86 -14.08 4.27 4.85
C ASN A 86 -14.04 3.46 6.16
N GLN A 87 -13.39 2.30 6.17
CA GLN A 87 -13.18 1.55 7.39
C GLN A 87 -12.05 2.17 8.22
N SER A 88 -12.03 1.86 9.51
CA SER A 88 -10.90 2.24 10.37
C SER A 88 -9.60 1.62 9.84
N LEU A 89 -8.52 2.40 9.80
CA LEU A 89 -7.21 1.91 9.36
C LEU A 89 -6.60 0.92 10.37
N ASP A 90 -7.10 0.89 11.59
CA ASP A 90 -6.70 -0.06 12.64
C ASP A 90 -7.49 -1.37 12.59
N THR A 91 -8.41 -1.51 11.62
CA THR A 91 -9.12 -2.77 11.40
C THR A 91 -8.13 -3.85 10.98
N LEU A 92 -8.25 -5.03 11.60
CA LEU A 92 -7.46 -6.21 11.24
C LEU A 92 -7.76 -6.61 9.80
N LEU A 93 -6.71 -6.83 9.03
CA LEU A 93 -6.84 -7.35 7.68
C LEU A 93 -7.24 -8.84 7.71
N PRO A 94 -8.06 -9.31 6.77
CA PRO A 94 -8.41 -10.71 6.64
C PRO A 94 -7.19 -11.60 6.45
N ASP A 95 -7.31 -12.87 6.83
CA ASP A 95 -6.22 -13.84 6.73
C ASP A 95 -5.65 -13.97 5.31
N ALA A 96 -6.47 -13.81 4.27
CA ALA A 96 -6.02 -13.83 2.88
C ALA A 96 -4.97 -12.73 2.58
N ILE A 97 -5.12 -11.54 3.17
CA ILE A 97 -4.12 -10.47 3.04
C ILE A 97 -2.98 -10.69 4.03
N ALA A 98 -3.31 -11.05 5.28
CA ALA A 98 -2.33 -11.20 6.35
C ALA A 98 -1.33 -12.35 6.08
N SER A 99 -1.71 -13.36 5.32
CA SER A 99 -0.86 -14.48 4.87
C SER A 99 -0.05 -14.16 3.60
N GLY A 100 -0.41 -13.10 2.87
CA GLY A 100 0.19 -12.76 1.57
C GLY A 100 -0.43 -13.49 0.38
N ASP A 101 -1.52 -14.24 0.56
CA ASP A 101 -2.24 -14.91 -0.54
C ASP A 101 -2.84 -13.88 -1.51
N GLU A 102 -3.45 -12.83 -0.96
CA GLU A 102 -4.04 -11.71 -1.69
C GLU A 102 -3.31 -10.39 -1.39
N PRO A 103 -3.20 -9.46 -2.36
CA PRO A 103 -2.59 -8.17 -2.13
C PRO A 103 -3.56 -7.16 -1.50
N LEU A 104 -3.06 -6.29 -0.62
CA LEU A 104 -3.75 -5.05 -0.28
C LEU A 104 -3.72 -4.13 -1.50
N MET A 105 -4.89 -3.71 -1.99
CA MET A 105 -4.97 -2.88 -3.19
C MET A 105 -5.06 -1.40 -2.85
N VAL A 106 -4.01 -0.64 -3.20
CA VAL A 106 -4.04 0.82 -3.21
C VAL A 106 -4.40 1.29 -4.61
N ILE A 107 -5.47 2.08 -4.72
CA ILE A 107 -5.93 2.65 -5.99
C ILE A 107 -5.96 4.16 -5.87
N GLY A 108 -5.28 4.86 -6.79
CA GLY A 108 -5.54 6.28 -6.98
C GLY A 108 -6.81 6.45 -7.82
N ALA A 109 -7.85 7.05 -7.25
CA ALA A 109 -8.93 7.62 -8.03
C ALA A 109 -8.34 8.79 -8.83
N LEU A 110 -8.05 8.54 -10.11
CA LEU A 110 -7.88 9.65 -11.05
C LEU A 110 -9.19 10.42 -11.03
N ALA A 111 -9.14 11.71 -10.69
CA ALA A 111 -10.24 12.60 -11.03
C ALA A 111 -10.37 12.51 -12.56
N GLY A 112 -11.49 11.96 -13.05
CA GLY A 112 -11.81 12.03 -14.47
C GLY A 112 -12.04 13.49 -14.83
N GLY A 113 -11.16 14.03 -15.68
CA GLY A 113 -11.18 15.40 -16.18
C GLY A 113 -9.90 15.71 -16.94
#